data_AF-A0A0G0D5U8-F1
#
_entry.id   AF-A0A0G0D5U8-F1
#
_cell.length_a   1.000
_cell.length_b   1.000
_cell.length_c   1.000
_cell.angle_alpha   90.00
_cell.angle_beta   90.00
_cell.angle_gamma   90.00
#
_symmetry.space_group_name_H-M   'P 1'
#
loop_
_entity.id
_entity.type
_entity.pdbx_description
1 polymer ?
#
loop_
_entity_poly.entity_id
_entity_poly.type
_entity_poly.pdbx_seq_one_letter_code
_entity_poly.pdbx_strand_id
1 'polypeptide(L)'
;MKGVKNNKFKASFKCATRGLQYVIRNERNFRIELVVAIFIVFLSIIFGIKIWEFIIVVFLITGVLVTELMNPFARLIKDITAGVVLISALVSFLVGLLIFLPYIFNLLNFYF
;
A
#
# COMPACT_ATOMS: atom_id res chain seq x y z
N MET A 1 -5.91 28.26 29.89
CA MET A 1 -5.89 26.92 29.25
C MET A 1 -6.11 27.11 27.75
N LYS A 2 -5.07 26.95 26.92
CA LYS A 2 -5.13 27.26 25.48
C LYS A 2 -5.80 26.11 24.72
N GLY A 3 -6.80 26.46 23.89
CA GLY A 3 -7.64 25.53 23.16
C GLY A 3 -6.87 24.61 22.22
N VAL A 4 -7.03 23.31 22.44
CA VAL A 4 -6.58 22.28 21.50
C VAL A 4 -7.63 22.18 20.39
N LYS A 5 -7.40 22.89 19.28
CA LYS A 5 -8.12 22.67 18.02
C LYS A 5 -7.66 21.30 17.49
N ASN A 6 -8.31 20.23 17.97
CA ASN A 6 -7.92 18.86 17.70
C ASN A 6 -8.36 18.45 16.29
N ASN A 7 -7.49 18.63 15.31
CA ASN A 7 -7.66 18.03 13.99
C ASN A 7 -7.44 16.52 14.12
N LYS A 8 -8.43 15.79 14.64
CA LYS A 8 -8.41 14.32 14.86
C LYS A 8 -7.88 13.56 13.64
N PHE A 9 -8.17 14.07 12.43
CA PHE A 9 -7.67 13.53 11.17
C PHE A 9 -6.14 13.65 11.03
N LYS A 10 -5.57 14.84 11.26
CA LYS A 10 -4.10 15.05 11.24
C LYS A 10 -3.40 14.24 12.33
N ALA A 11 -4.04 14.04 13.48
CA ALA A 11 -3.51 13.21 14.56
C ALA A 11 -3.45 11.72 14.16
N SER A 12 -4.51 11.19 13.54
CA SER A 12 -4.56 9.81 13.03
C SER A 12 -3.50 9.57 11.93
N PHE A 13 -3.40 10.50 10.97
CA PHE A 13 -2.39 10.43 9.91
C PHE A 13 -0.97 10.45 10.48
N LYS A 14 -0.69 11.30 11.48
CA LYS A 14 0.61 11.38 12.15
C LYS A 14 0.93 10.16 13.01
N CYS A 15 -0.07 9.39 13.44
CA CYS A 15 0.12 8.10 14.09
C CYS A 15 0.46 7.02 13.04
N ALA A 16 -0.33 6.94 11.97
CA ALA A 16 -0.12 5.99 10.88
C ALA A 16 1.26 6.13 10.24
N THR A 17 1.73 7.37 10.00
CA THR A 17 3.07 7.60 9.42
C THR A 17 4.19 7.19 10.38
N ARG A 18 4.02 7.40 11.69
CA ARG A 18 4.99 6.95 12.70
C ARG A 18 5.04 5.43 12.80
N GLY A 19 3.88 4.76 12.77
CA GLY A 19 3.81 3.30 12.73
C GLY A 19 4.46 2.74 11.47
N LEU A 20 4.19 3.36 10.31
CA LEU A 20 4.83 2.96 9.06
C LEU A 20 6.35 3.12 9.12
N GLN A 21 6.84 4.28 9.57
CA GLN A 21 8.27 4.53 9.70
C GLN A 21 8.94 3.57 10.68
N TYR A 22 8.24 3.19 11.75
CA TYR A 22 8.72 2.20 12.71
C TYR A 22 8.90 0.83 12.04
N VAL A 23 7.90 0.32 11.30
CA VAL A 23 8.03 -0.98 10.59
C VAL A 23 9.19 -0.95 9.60
N ILE A 24 9.25 0.07 8.75
CA ILE A 24 10.31 0.19 7.73
C ILE A 24 11.70 0.19 8.38
N ARG A 25 11.85 0.73 9.59
CA ARG A 25 13.16 0.82 10.24
C ARG A 25 13.48 -0.39 11.12
N ASN A 26 12.47 -1.03 11.69
CA ASN A 26 12.65 -2.07 12.70
C ASN A 26 12.53 -3.49 12.11
N GLU A 27 11.61 -3.70 11.15
CA GLU A 27 11.39 -5.00 10.53
C GLU A 27 12.24 -5.17 9.27
N ARG A 28 12.94 -6.30 9.17
CA ARG A 28 13.76 -6.61 8.00
C ARG A 28 12.92 -7.19 6.86
N ASN A 29 11.96 -8.04 7.18
CA ASN A 29 11.10 -8.71 6.20
C ASN A 29 10.23 -7.69 5.44
N PHE A 30 9.57 -6.78 6.15
CA PHE A 30 8.82 -5.67 5.53
C PHE A 30 9.65 -4.80 4.57
N ARG A 31 10.92 -4.53 4.89
CA ARG A 31 11.82 -3.79 3.98
C ARG A 31 12.08 -4.56 2.70
N ILE A 32 12.33 -5.86 2.81
CA ILE A 32 12.54 -6.74 1.65
C ILE A 32 11.26 -6.78 0.83
N GLU A 33 10.11 -6.93 1.47
CA GLU A 33 8.80 -6.93 0.80
C GLU A 33 8.54 -5.62 0.05
N LEU A 34 8.82 -4.46 0.65
CA LEU A 34 8.67 -3.16 -0.02
C LEU A 34 9.57 -3.04 -1.26
N VAL A 35 10.83 -3.48 -1.15
CA VAL A 35 11.78 -3.46 -2.28
C VAL A 35 11.31 -4.41 -3.39
N VAL A 36 10.85 -5.61 -3.02
CA VAL A 36 10.31 -6.60 -3.96
C VAL A 36 9.04 -6.08 -4.63
N ALA A 37 8.13 -5.45 -3.88
CA ALA A 37 6.90 -4.87 -4.41
C ALA A 37 7.20 -3.78 -5.46
N ILE A 38 8.13 -2.85 -5.16
CA ILE A 38 8.55 -1.81 -6.11
C ILE A 38 9.17 -2.46 -7.36
N PHE A 39 10.01 -3.47 -7.17
CA PHE A 39 10.65 -4.18 -8.27
C PHE A 39 9.65 -4.91 -9.17
N ILE A 40 8.63 -5.56 -8.59
CA ILE A 40 7.58 -6.24 -9.36
C ILE A 40 6.70 -5.23 -10.11
N VAL A 41 6.33 -4.10 -9.49
CA VAL A 41 5.59 -3.03 -10.18
C VAL A 41 6.38 -2.49 -11.37
N PHE A 42 7.69 -2.28 -11.20
CA PHE A 42 8.56 -1.82 -12.26
C PHE A 42 8.65 -2.84 -13.41
N LEU A 43 8.88 -4.12 -13.10
CA LEU A 43 8.85 -5.22 -14.06
C LEU A 43 7.51 -5.31 -14.78
N SER A 44 6.39 -5.15 -14.06
CA SER A 44 5.06 -5.23 -14.65
C SER A 44 4.82 -4.20 -15.73
N ILE A 45 5.37 -2.99 -15.57
CA ILE A 45 5.27 -1.93 -16.58
C ILE A 45 6.12 -2.28 -17.81
N ILE A 46 7.32 -2.82 -17.62
CA ILE A 46 8.23 -3.18 -18.72
C ILE A 46 7.70 -4.36 -19.55
N PHE A 47 7.18 -5.40 -18.89
CA PHE A 47 6.76 -6.64 -19.54
C PHE A 47 5.34 -6.59 -20.13
N GLY A 48 4.60 -5.47 -19.97
CA GLY A 48 3.25 -5.34 -20.49
C GLY A 48 2.30 -6.40 -19.93
N ILE A 49 2.46 -6.71 -18.64
CA ILE A 49 1.75 -7.79 -17.94
C ILE A 49 0.23 -7.60 -18.07
N LYS A 50 -0.49 -8.72 -18.25
CA LYS A 50 -1.95 -8.70 -18.38
C LYS A 50 -2.58 -8.33 -17.05
N ILE A 51 -3.77 -7.70 -17.12
CA ILE A 51 -4.51 -7.22 -15.95
C ILE A 51 -4.67 -8.29 -14.86
N TRP A 52 -4.87 -9.56 -15.26
CA TRP A 52 -5.09 -10.70 -14.37
C TRP A 52 -3.84 -11.11 -13.58
N GLU A 53 -2.67 -11.06 -14.21
CA GLU A 53 -1.39 -11.40 -13.57
C GLU A 53 -1.04 -10.34 -12.53
N PHE A 54 -1.35 -9.07 -12.81
CA PHE A 54 -1.14 -7.97 -11.88
C PHE A 54 -2.05 -8.06 -10.64
N ILE A 55 -3.30 -8.49 -10.80
CA ILE A 55 -4.23 -8.73 -9.68
C ILE A 55 -3.65 -9.78 -8.72
N ILE A 56 -3.08 -10.86 -9.24
CA ILE A 56 -2.48 -11.92 -8.43
C ILE A 56 -1.31 -11.37 -7.61
N VAL A 57 -0.43 -10.58 -8.23
CA VAL A 57 0.72 -9.96 -7.55
C VAL A 57 0.27 -9.08 -6.38
N VAL A 58 -0.73 -8.23 -6.60
CA VAL A 58 -1.24 -7.30 -5.58
C VAL A 58 -1.88 -8.07 -4.42
N PHE A 59 -2.62 -9.12 -4.74
CA PHE A 59 -3.22 -9.99 -3.75
C PHE A 59 -2.17 -10.70 -2.89
N LEU A 60 -1.09 -11.19 -3.50
CA LEU A 60 0.02 -11.82 -2.79
C LEU A 60 0.74 -10.85 -1.85
N ILE A 61 1.10 -9.65 -2.33
CA ILE A 61 1.75 -8.62 -1.50
C ILE A 61 0.86 -8.24 -0.32
N THR A 62 -0.44 -8.04 -0.56
CA THR A 62 -1.37 -7.71 0.53
C THR A 62 -1.49 -8.85 1.54
N GLY A 63 -1.54 -10.11 1.07
CA GLY A 63 -1.58 -11.28 1.94
C GLY A 63 -0.35 -11.42 2.83
N VAL A 64 0.85 -11.21 2.27
CA VAL A 64 2.11 -11.30 3.03
C VAL A 64 2.18 -10.22 4.10
N LEU A 65 1.84 -8.97 3.78
CA LEU A 65 1.70 -7.88 4.77
C LEU A 65 0.75 -8.23 5.93
N VAL A 66 -0.38 -8.87 5.64
CA VAL A 66 -1.33 -9.31 6.69
C VAL A 66 -0.70 -10.38 7.58
N THR A 67 0.05 -11.31 7.01
CA THR A 67 0.73 -12.36 7.81
C THR A 67 1.84 -11.79 8.69
N GLU A 68 2.58 -10.78 8.23
CA GLU A 68 3.57 -10.07 9.07
C GLU A 68 2.91 -9.37 10.27
N LEU A 69 1.72 -8.79 10.07
CA LEU A 69 0.96 -8.15 11.15
C LEU A 69 0.49 -9.13 12.23
N MET A 70 0.29 -10.41 11.89
CA MET A 70 -0.10 -11.44 12.85
C MET A 70 1.07 -12.00 13.66
N ASN A 71 2.30 -11.59 13.35
CA ASN A 71 3.49 -12.07 14.04
C ASN A 71 3.42 -11.65 15.54
N PRO A 72 3.58 -12.56 16.52
CA PRO A 72 3.50 -12.24 17.95
C PRO A 72 4.44 -11.12 18.43
N PHE A 73 5.50 -10.80 17.69
CA PHE A 73 6.38 -9.64 17.93
C PHE A 73 5.71 -8.29 17.60
N ALA A 74 4.62 -8.28 16.84
CA ALA A 74 3.79 -7.10 16.53
C ALA A 74 2.81 -6.72 17.66
N ARG A 75 2.93 -7.31 18.86
CA ARG A 75 2.02 -7.17 20.01
C ARG A 75 1.79 -5.75 20.54
N LEU A 76 2.63 -4.78 20.21
CA LEU A 76 2.53 -3.41 20.72
C LEU A 76 1.64 -2.45 19.89
N ILE A 77 1.08 -2.85 18.74
CA ILE A 77 1.17 -1.89 17.62
C ILE A 77 -0.09 -1.61 16.81
N LYS A 78 -1.07 -0.98 17.49
CA LYS A 78 -2.20 -0.28 16.85
C LYS A 78 -1.75 0.73 15.78
N ASP A 79 -0.65 1.43 16.02
CA ASP A 79 -0.13 2.45 15.09
C ASP A 79 0.52 1.84 13.83
N ILE A 80 1.08 0.62 13.92
CA ILE A 80 1.65 -0.09 12.77
C ILE A 80 0.55 -0.61 11.88
N THR A 81 -0.52 -1.14 12.45
CA THR A 81 -1.70 -1.53 11.66
C THR A 81 -2.19 -0.36 10.81
N ALA A 82 -2.25 0.85 11.39
CA ALA A 82 -2.60 2.05 10.64
C ALA A 82 -1.56 2.40 9.55
N GLY A 83 -0.28 2.16 9.78
CA GLY A 83 0.79 2.35 8.80
C GLY A 83 0.75 1.35 7.62
N VAL A 84 0.51 0.07 7.90
CA VAL A 84 0.41 -0.98 6.87
C VAL A 84 -0.84 -0.78 6.02
N VAL A 85 -1.98 -0.44 6.65
CA VAL A 85 -3.22 -0.14 5.92
C VAL A 85 -3.05 1.08 4.99
N LEU A 86 -2.24 2.06 5.38
CA LEU A 86 -1.93 3.21 4.54
C LEU A 86 -1.13 2.80 3.28
N ILE A 87 -0.17 1.88 3.40
CA ILE A 87 0.53 1.33 2.25
C ILE A 87 -0.39 0.50 1.36
N SER A 88 -1.21 -0.39 1.93
CA SER A 88 -2.13 -1.20 1.13
C SER A 88 -3.13 -0.33 0.37
N ALA A 89 -3.59 0.77 0.96
CA ALA A 89 -4.47 1.72 0.29
C ALA A 89 -3.78 2.42 -0.89
N LEU A 90 -2.51 2.83 -0.74
CA LEU A 90 -1.73 3.43 -1.82
C LEU A 90 -1.50 2.44 -2.98
N VAL A 91 -1.13 1.19 -2.67
CA VAL A 91 -0.94 0.14 -3.67
C VAL A 91 -2.25 -0.12 -4.40
N SER A 92 -3.35 -0.33 -3.68
CA SER A 92 -4.68 -0.54 -4.27
C SER A 92 -5.12 0.61 -5.19
N PHE A 93 -4.84 1.86 -4.80
CA PHE A 93 -5.13 3.02 -5.64
C PHE A 93 -4.32 3.04 -6.95
N LEU A 94 -3.02 2.79 -6.88
CA LEU A 94 -2.15 2.70 -8.07
C LEU A 94 -2.59 1.57 -9.00
N VAL A 95 -2.97 0.43 -8.41
CA VAL A 95 -3.47 -0.74 -9.14
C VAL A 95 -4.79 -0.41 -9.83
N GLY A 96 -5.74 0.21 -9.13
CA GLY A 96 -6.97 0.68 -9.72
C GLY A 96 -6.73 1.60 -10.91
N LEU A 97 -5.83 2.59 -10.77
CA LEU A 97 -5.46 3.46 -11.89
C LEU A 97 -4.88 2.70 -13.08
N LEU A 98 -3.95 1.77 -12.86
CA LEU A 98 -3.38 0.94 -13.92
C LEU A 98 -4.44 0.09 -14.64
N ILE A 99 -5.41 -0.45 -13.92
CA ILE A 99 -6.50 -1.27 -14.47
C ILE A 99 -7.48 -0.43 -15.28
N PHE A 100 -7.88 0.74 -14.76
CA PHE A 100 -8.88 1.59 -15.38
C PHE A 100 -8.32 2.42 -16.55
N LEU A 101 -7.02 2.71 -16.58
CA LEU A 101 -6.38 3.47 -17.65
C LEU A 101 -6.71 2.95 -19.07
N PRO A 102 -6.41 1.68 -19.42
CA PRO A 102 -6.69 1.16 -20.77
C PRO A 102 -8.18 1.17 -21.10
N TYR A 103 -9.05 0.96 -20.12
CA TYR A 103 -10.50 1.00 -20.32
C TYR A 103 -10.99 2.42 -20.63
N ILE A 104 -10.49 3.42 -19.92
CA ILE A 104 -10.80 4.84 -20.16
C ILE A 104 -10.29 5.27 -21.54
N PHE A 105 -9.07 4.87 -21.91
CA PHE A 105 -8.51 5.17 -23.24
C PHE A 105 -9.32 4.52 -24.37
N ASN A 106 -9.72 3.25 -24.23
CA ASN A 106 -10.57 2.59 -25.21
C ASN A 106 -11.95 3.26 -25.33
N LEU A 107 -12.53 3.70 -24.21
CA LEU A 107 -13.81 4.40 -24.21
C LEU A 107 -13.72 5.76 -24.91
N LEU A 108 -12.65 6.52 -24.64
CA LEU A 108 -12.39 7.80 -25.30
C LEU A 108 -12.16 7.65 -26.81
N ASN A 109 -11.36 6.67 -27.22
CA ASN A 109 -11.05 6.39 -28.63
C ASN A 109 -12.22 5.74 -29.40
N PHE A 110 -13.25 5.26 -28.71
CA PHE A 110 -14.50 4.81 -29.34
C PHE A 110 -15.48 5.97 -29.57
N TYR A 111 -15.41 7.01 -28.74
CA TYR A 111 -16.33 8.15 -28.80
C TYR A 111 -15.82 9.30 -29.70
N PHE A 112 -14.51 9.40 -29.90
CA PHE A 112 -13.83 10.34 -30.81
C PHE A 112 -13.28 9.62 -32.04
#